data_AF-A0A7X9B5E4-F1
#
_entry.id   AF-A0A7X9B5E4-F1
#
_cell.length_a   1.000
_cell.length_b   1.000
_cell.length_c   1.000
_cell.angle_alpha   90.00
_cell.angle_beta   90.00
_cell.angle_gamma   90.00
#
_symmetry.space_group_name_H-M   'P 1'
#
loop_
_entity.id
_entity.type
_entity.pdbx_description
1 polymer ?
#
loop_
_entity_poly.entity_id
_entity_poly.type
_entity_poly.pdbx_seq_one_letter_code
_entity_poly.pdbx_strand_id
1 'polypeptide(L)'
;DLAIQCPPVFQLHDEQLDGMELVLRDSFSNWLPPPARAATSLALRARDAAYQGRIAVRQKACVVTGFCLSSYTFTPTAMEESLLFDLHIDGALPEFSFTAEAHLAEAHIDTPALRAQRIEPVADSDRVRFTLVFQDAICGNARILLRHDRQAVDSELPITVPQCDVPLKHYLIIENRGRDEISTSKLINATPLDRSRQVPPILQPLLKGNNLQFFDLKDDSASLLCTVNARQTVSTAGARIGLASSLLMLDPQGHCHGEMTLHVDNRTEQFLVITMPDGAKLWTAKVAGELIKPVIADDKPGNRVWIPLVKTAEGDLDYQVVLKYSAAPPRPGFFRRMAMPLLKVDNINVERSQLSLRLPREYHWLDFRGAYGAPVQAGSYQAVQLDYQGSVAKRLNAALQSSDKYAQMRAMSNVSGFNAMVEQTQLGAPAGMPQGALQQTRQAVSSLRQQMDAISQQQSSLRAETDVKGYFRTLNARQALNFANGSRDSEYQFQLPLPAEEESQLAETSSEVRWKWTEPVKPLVAKPAPSKPKSPAAPPSLGYMEADGAEQKKQRDDKVIGIAAPSPPRPATRPAPAAKAAAG
;
A
#
# COMPACT_ATOMS: atom_id res chain seq x y z
N ASP A 1 52.16 29.67 -0.75
CA ASP A 1 51.25 28.53 -1.01
C ASP A 1 50.06 29.00 -1.84
N LEU A 2 49.78 28.33 -2.95
CA LEU A 2 48.65 28.59 -3.85
C LEU A 2 47.75 27.34 -3.92
N ALA A 3 46.46 27.51 -3.63
CA ALA A 3 45.46 26.45 -3.74
C ALA A 3 44.60 26.73 -4.97
N ILE A 4 44.55 25.77 -5.89
CA ILE A 4 43.80 25.91 -7.12
C ILE A 4 42.65 24.91 -7.08
N GLN A 5 41.44 25.45 -7.10
CA GLN A 5 40.20 24.68 -7.14
C GLN A 5 39.69 24.63 -8.58
N CYS A 6 39.17 23.49 -8.98
CA CYS A 6 38.56 23.29 -10.29
C CYS A 6 37.28 22.48 -10.11
N PRO A 7 36.21 22.74 -10.88
CA PRO A 7 35.05 21.87 -10.89
C PRO A 7 35.45 20.41 -11.17
N PRO A 8 34.75 19.41 -10.57
CA PRO A 8 35.12 18.00 -10.67
C PRO A 8 35.08 17.42 -12.09
N VAL A 9 34.47 18.14 -13.03
CA VAL A 9 34.38 17.78 -14.44
C VAL A 9 35.61 18.14 -15.27
N PHE A 10 36.54 18.88 -14.67
CA PHE A 10 37.81 19.24 -15.28
C PHE A 10 38.97 18.60 -14.53
N GLN A 11 40.05 18.33 -15.25
CA GLN A 11 41.34 17.96 -14.68
C GLN A 11 42.36 19.06 -14.94
N LEU A 12 43.19 19.32 -13.95
CA LEU A 12 44.31 20.25 -14.06
C LEU A 12 45.61 19.46 -14.29
N HIS A 13 46.43 19.93 -15.22
CA HIS A 13 47.78 19.43 -15.45
C HIS A 13 48.76 20.58 -15.34
N ASP A 14 49.86 20.38 -14.61
CA ASP A 14 51.01 21.28 -14.68
C ASP A 14 51.72 21.10 -16.02
N GLU A 15 51.80 22.17 -16.81
CA GLU A 15 52.58 22.17 -18.06
C GLU A 15 53.96 22.78 -17.83
N GLN A 16 54.02 23.84 -17.02
CA GLN A 16 55.26 24.52 -16.69
C GLN A 16 55.13 25.21 -15.32
N LEU A 17 56.05 24.94 -14.41
CA LEU A 17 56.11 25.55 -13.09
C LEU A 17 57.54 26.03 -12.84
N ASP A 18 57.75 27.35 -12.88
CA ASP A 18 59.04 27.97 -12.59
C ASP A 18 58.97 28.65 -11.22
N GLY A 19 59.89 28.30 -10.32
CA GLY A 19 59.89 28.82 -8.95
C GLY A 19 58.74 28.27 -8.09
N MET A 20 58.02 27.23 -8.54
CA MET A 20 56.96 26.55 -7.79
C MET A 20 57.16 25.04 -7.73
N GLU A 21 56.63 24.42 -6.69
CA GLU A 21 56.57 22.96 -6.55
C GLU A 21 55.19 22.49 -6.15
N LEU A 22 54.83 21.28 -6.61
CA LEU A 22 53.65 20.56 -6.15
C LEU A 22 53.86 20.08 -4.72
N VAL A 23 52.88 20.35 -3.86
CA VAL A 23 52.87 19.88 -2.47
C VAL A 23 51.61 19.06 -2.20
N LEU A 24 51.72 18.12 -1.26
CA LEU A 24 50.56 17.34 -0.81
C LEU A 24 49.52 18.26 -0.16
N ARG A 25 48.24 17.99 -0.43
CA ARG A 25 47.12 18.78 0.13
C ARG A 25 47.13 18.81 1.65
N ASP A 26 47.56 17.73 2.28
CA ASP A 26 47.63 17.60 3.74
C ASP A 26 48.83 18.36 4.34
N SER A 27 49.85 18.65 3.52
CA SER A 27 51.03 19.44 3.90
C SER A 27 50.87 20.94 3.57
N PHE A 28 49.69 21.32 3.07
CA PHE A 28 49.35 22.67 2.64
C PHE A 28 48.88 23.54 3.82
N SER A 29 49.23 24.82 3.80
CA SER A 29 49.14 25.73 4.94
C SER A 29 47.73 25.93 5.51
N ASN A 30 47.66 26.17 6.83
CA ASN A 30 46.43 26.14 7.64
C ASN A 30 45.44 27.29 7.38
N TRP A 31 45.78 28.24 6.51
CA TRP A 31 44.91 29.37 6.17
C TRP A 31 43.67 28.94 5.36
N LEU A 32 43.72 27.80 4.68
CA LEU A 32 42.61 27.29 3.90
C LEU A 32 41.68 26.43 4.77
N PRO A 33 40.38 26.77 4.88
CA PRO A 33 39.45 26.02 5.73
C PRO A 33 39.22 24.59 5.20
N PRO A 34 38.84 23.63 6.05
CA PRO A 34 38.76 22.21 5.66
C PRO A 34 37.90 21.91 4.41
N PRO A 35 36.72 22.52 4.21
CA PRO A 35 35.93 22.29 2.99
C PRO A 35 36.63 22.77 1.71
N ALA A 36 37.26 23.95 1.77
CA ALA A 36 38.01 24.50 0.65
C ALA A 36 39.28 23.68 0.36
N ARG A 37 39.91 23.11 1.40
CA ARG A 37 41.05 22.19 1.25
C ARG A 37 40.67 20.88 0.59
N ALA A 38 39.50 20.33 0.89
CA ALA A 38 38.96 19.15 0.22
C ALA A 38 38.65 19.41 -1.26
N ALA A 39 38.25 20.63 -1.63
CA ALA A 39 37.98 21.04 -3.01
C ALA A 39 39.23 21.42 -3.83
N THR A 40 40.39 21.57 -3.18
CA THR A 40 41.65 21.93 -3.85
C THR A 40 42.09 20.82 -4.81
N SER A 41 42.21 21.14 -6.09
CA SER A 41 42.65 20.21 -7.13
C SER A 41 44.18 20.14 -7.20
N LEU A 42 44.85 21.30 -7.22
CA LEU A 42 46.32 21.43 -7.17
C LEU A 42 46.74 22.34 -6.00
N ALA A 43 47.77 21.91 -5.29
CA ALA A 43 48.37 22.64 -4.19
C ALA A 43 49.84 22.92 -4.55
N LEU A 44 50.21 24.20 -4.64
CA LEU A 44 51.52 24.65 -5.08
C LEU A 44 52.21 25.47 -4.00
N ARG A 45 53.52 25.33 -3.86
CA ARG A 45 54.36 26.18 -3.00
C ARG A 45 55.35 26.94 -3.86
N ALA A 46 55.31 28.27 -3.75
CA ALA A 46 56.32 29.13 -4.36
C ALA A 46 57.61 29.07 -3.53
N ARG A 47 58.76 28.92 -4.19
CA ARG A 47 60.10 28.87 -3.58
C ARG A 47 60.66 30.27 -3.34
N ASP A 48 60.28 31.22 -4.18
CA ASP A 48 60.66 32.63 -4.10
C ASP A 48 59.49 33.54 -4.53
N ALA A 49 59.72 34.86 -4.49
CA ALA A 49 58.72 35.85 -4.87
C ALA A 49 58.54 35.99 -6.40
N ALA A 50 59.44 35.42 -7.21
CA ALA A 50 59.47 35.52 -8.66
C ALA A 50 59.00 34.21 -9.31
N TYR A 51 57.81 33.75 -8.92
CA TYR A 51 57.23 32.51 -9.43
C TYR A 51 56.35 32.75 -10.66
N GLN A 52 56.36 31.80 -11.60
CA GLN A 52 55.47 31.79 -12.76
C GLN A 52 55.08 30.37 -13.14
N GLY A 53 53.92 30.18 -13.75
CA GLY A 53 53.51 28.85 -14.17
C GLY A 53 52.31 28.85 -15.11
N ARG A 54 52.18 27.74 -15.83
CA ARG A 54 51.09 27.46 -16.76
C ARG A 54 50.44 26.13 -16.38
N ILE A 55 49.13 26.19 -16.21
CA ILE A 55 48.30 25.03 -15.86
C ILE A 55 47.30 24.84 -16.98
N ALA A 56 47.27 23.64 -17.55
CA ALA A 56 46.27 23.26 -18.51
C ALA A 56 45.01 22.76 -17.80
N VAL A 57 43.86 23.32 -18.17
CA VAL A 57 42.54 22.83 -17.78
C VAL A 57 42.01 21.99 -18.92
N ARG A 58 41.70 20.71 -18.68
CA ARG A 58 41.10 19.83 -19.68
C ARG A 58 39.81 19.23 -19.13
N GLN A 59 38.82 19.01 -19.99
CA GLN A 59 37.62 18.28 -19.60
C GLN A 59 37.99 16.83 -19.28
N LYS A 60 37.49 16.32 -18.15
CA LYS A 60 37.69 14.94 -17.73
C LYS A 60 36.85 14.02 -18.62
N ALA A 61 37.41 12.87 -19.01
CA ALA A 61 36.64 11.83 -19.67
C ALA A 61 35.52 11.35 -18.74
N CYS A 62 34.28 11.27 -19.25
CA CYS A 62 33.14 10.83 -18.45
C CYS A 62 33.20 9.32 -18.25
N VAL A 63 33.41 8.89 -17.01
CA VAL A 63 33.35 7.48 -16.59
C VAL A 63 32.16 7.31 -15.67
N VAL A 64 31.24 6.42 -16.05
CA VAL A 64 30.06 6.09 -15.26
C VAL A 64 30.21 4.67 -14.72
N THR A 65 30.02 4.53 -13.41
CA THR A 65 29.98 3.25 -12.71
C THR A 65 28.74 3.19 -11.84
N GLY A 66 28.34 2.00 -11.37
CA GLY A 66 27.18 1.88 -10.50
C GLY A 66 26.42 0.58 -10.70
N PHE A 67 25.13 0.61 -10.41
CA PHE A 67 24.26 -0.53 -10.63
C PHE A 67 22.85 -0.12 -11.09
N CYS A 68 22.18 -1.05 -11.76
CA CYS A 68 20.76 -1.03 -12.03
C CYS A 68 20.08 -2.10 -11.18
N LEU A 69 19.01 -1.72 -10.50
CA LEU A 69 18.20 -2.61 -9.68
C LEU A 69 16.79 -2.70 -10.27
N SER A 70 16.42 -3.90 -10.70
CA SER A 70 15.07 -4.22 -11.15
C SER A 70 14.27 -4.78 -9.97
N SER A 71 13.05 -4.30 -9.78
CA SER A 71 12.14 -4.76 -8.71
C SER A 71 10.80 -5.13 -9.29
N TYR A 72 10.32 -6.33 -8.95
CA TYR A 72 8.98 -6.82 -9.27
C TYR A 72 8.25 -7.15 -7.96
N THR A 73 7.25 -6.35 -7.62
CA THR A 73 6.41 -6.55 -6.45
C THR A 73 5.04 -7.05 -6.87
N PHE A 74 4.74 -8.29 -6.53
CA PHE A 74 3.47 -8.92 -6.83
C PHE A 74 2.49 -8.67 -5.69
N THR A 75 1.38 -7.99 -5.98
CA THR A 75 0.29 -7.73 -5.01
C THR A 75 -0.95 -8.55 -5.39
N PRO A 76 -2.01 -8.59 -4.55
CA PRO A 76 -3.23 -9.30 -4.90
C PRO A 76 -3.95 -8.79 -6.17
N THR A 77 -3.70 -7.55 -6.58
CA THR A 77 -4.45 -6.89 -7.66
C THR A 77 -3.58 -6.37 -8.81
N ALA A 78 -2.28 -6.21 -8.59
CA ALA A 78 -1.36 -5.58 -9.51
C ALA A 78 0.06 -6.16 -9.39
N MET A 79 0.83 -6.01 -10.46
CA MET A 79 2.26 -6.18 -10.46
C MET A 79 2.90 -4.80 -10.57
N GLU A 80 3.70 -4.44 -9.56
CA GLU A 80 4.45 -3.19 -9.54
C GLU A 80 5.88 -3.47 -10.00
N GLU A 81 6.31 -2.76 -11.05
CA GLU A 81 7.65 -2.86 -11.60
C GLU A 81 8.40 -1.55 -11.35
N SER A 82 9.67 -1.64 -10.96
CA SER A 82 10.53 -0.48 -10.78
C SER A 82 11.96 -0.76 -11.20
N LEU A 83 12.57 0.18 -11.92
CA LEU A 83 14.01 0.17 -12.24
C LEU A 83 14.67 1.35 -11.55
N LEU A 84 15.67 1.09 -10.71
CA LEU A 84 16.48 2.11 -10.06
C LEU A 84 17.91 2.03 -10.60
N PHE A 85 18.37 3.10 -11.25
CA PHE A 85 19.77 3.30 -11.59
C PHE A 85 20.41 4.14 -10.49
N ASP A 86 21.44 3.61 -9.84
CA ASP A 86 22.30 4.34 -8.89
C ASP A 86 23.66 4.51 -9.56
N LEU A 87 23.92 5.73 -10.03
CA LEU A 87 25.05 6.08 -10.89
C LEU A 87 26.09 6.88 -10.09
N HIS A 88 27.35 6.52 -10.28
CA HIS A 88 28.52 7.28 -9.88
C HIS A 88 29.25 7.77 -11.13
N ILE A 89 29.23 9.09 -11.32
CA ILE A 89 29.64 9.78 -12.53
C ILE A 89 30.89 10.59 -12.23
N ASP A 90 32.00 10.19 -12.84
CA ASP A 90 33.27 10.90 -12.79
C ASP A 90 33.49 11.64 -14.12
N GLY A 91 33.38 12.97 -14.10
CA GLY A 91 33.27 13.80 -15.31
C GLY A 91 31.86 14.34 -15.52
N ALA A 92 31.53 14.72 -16.75
CA ALA A 92 30.26 15.36 -17.11
C ALA A 92 29.39 14.43 -17.97
N LEU A 93 28.20 14.06 -17.48
CA LEU A 93 27.24 13.22 -18.20
C LEU A 93 26.05 14.06 -18.71
N PRO A 94 25.99 14.39 -20.01
CA PRO A 94 24.91 15.21 -20.58
C PRO A 94 23.63 14.43 -20.89
N GLU A 95 23.77 13.14 -21.17
CA GLU A 95 22.66 12.24 -21.49
C GLU A 95 22.89 10.85 -20.92
N PHE A 96 21.81 10.15 -20.60
CA PHE A 96 21.82 8.76 -20.17
C PHE A 96 20.83 7.94 -20.98
N SER A 97 21.30 6.84 -21.56
CA SER A 97 20.52 6.00 -22.46
C SER A 97 20.54 4.53 -22.06
N PHE A 98 19.39 3.87 -22.18
CA PHE A 98 19.22 2.45 -21.93
C PHE A 98 18.04 1.88 -22.73
N THR A 99 18.04 0.56 -22.93
CA THR A 99 16.98 -0.18 -23.62
C THR A 99 16.27 -1.11 -22.63
N ALA A 100 14.94 -1.09 -22.61
CA ALA A 100 14.12 -1.93 -21.75
C ALA A 100 12.90 -2.49 -22.51
N GLU A 101 12.11 -3.35 -21.87
CA GLU A 101 10.92 -3.96 -22.48
C GLU A 101 9.87 -2.92 -22.92
N ALA A 102 9.13 -3.21 -23.99
CA ALA A 102 8.19 -2.27 -24.61
C ALA A 102 7.12 -1.73 -23.65
N HIS A 103 6.64 -2.55 -22.70
CA HIS A 103 5.63 -2.10 -21.72
C HIS A 103 6.12 -0.99 -20.79
N LEU A 104 7.45 -0.85 -20.62
CA LEU A 104 8.01 0.24 -19.82
C LEU A 104 7.95 1.59 -20.53
N ALA A 105 7.56 1.67 -21.81
CA ALA A 105 7.37 2.94 -22.51
C ALA A 105 6.36 3.87 -21.80
N GLU A 106 5.42 3.30 -21.05
CA GLU A 106 4.43 4.01 -20.23
C GLU A 106 4.88 4.21 -18.76
N ALA A 107 6.15 3.92 -18.45
CA ALA A 107 6.67 4.08 -17.10
C ALA A 107 6.78 5.56 -16.71
N HIS A 108 6.49 5.85 -15.44
CA HIS A 108 6.77 7.13 -14.85
C HIS A 108 8.26 7.24 -14.52
N ILE A 109 8.93 8.23 -15.12
CA ILE A 109 10.36 8.50 -14.93
C ILE A 109 10.53 9.62 -13.91
N ASP A 110 11.15 9.29 -12.79
CA ASP A 110 11.56 10.24 -11.76
C ASP A 110 13.08 10.38 -11.81
N THR A 111 13.51 11.45 -12.48
CA THR A 111 14.92 11.74 -12.73
C THR A 111 15.21 13.22 -12.53
N PRO A 112 16.32 13.53 -11.85
CA PRO A 112 16.71 14.91 -11.57
C PRO A 112 17.11 15.67 -12.83
N ALA A 113 16.80 16.98 -12.84
CA ALA A 113 17.24 17.91 -13.89
C ALA A 113 16.94 17.44 -15.33
N LEU A 114 15.86 16.68 -15.54
CA LEU A 114 15.43 16.27 -16.87
C LEU A 114 15.06 17.50 -17.70
N ARG A 115 15.58 17.58 -18.92
CA ARG A 115 15.17 18.56 -19.92
C ARG A 115 14.22 17.94 -20.93
N ALA A 116 14.59 16.77 -21.43
CA ALA A 116 13.80 16.05 -22.41
C ALA A 116 14.01 14.54 -22.25
N GLN A 117 13.00 13.77 -22.62
CA GLN A 117 13.09 12.33 -22.77
C GLN A 117 12.68 11.96 -24.19
N ARG A 118 13.36 10.97 -24.76
CA ARG A 118 12.98 10.31 -26.02
C ARG A 118 12.82 8.83 -25.75
N ILE A 119 11.74 8.25 -26.27
CA ILE A 119 11.43 6.83 -26.16
C ILE A 119 11.18 6.36 -27.59
N GLU A 120 12.05 5.49 -28.08
CA GLU A 120 12.04 5.04 -29.47
C GLU A 120 12.00 3.51 -29.53
N PRO A 121 11.14 2.90 -30.36
CA PRO A 121 11.13 1.45 -30.52
C PRO A 121 12.44 0.98 -31.16
N VAL A 122 12.95 -0.17 -30.71
CA VAL A 122 14.10 -0.83 -31.32
C VAL A 122 13.60 -1.71 -32.46
N ALA A 123 14.15 -1.55 -33.66
CA ALA A 123 13.74 -2.31 -34.84
C ALA A 123 13.87 -3.83 -34.58
N ASP A 124 12.86 -4.59 -35.02
CA ASP A 124 12.80 -6.05 -34.91
C ASP A 124 12.92 -6.60 -33.47
N SER A 125 12.52 -5.81 -32.47
CA SER A 125 12.56 -6.17 -31.05
C SER A 125 11.32 -5.66 -30.29
N ASP A 126 10.90 -6.36 -29.24
CA ASP A 126 9.83 -5.92 -28.32
C ASP A 126 10.38 -4.98 -27.23
N ARG A 127 11.32 -4.11 -27.60
CA ARG A 127 12.07 -3.26 -26.68
C ARG A 127 12.04 -1.82 -27.14
N VAL A 128 12.17 -0.92 -26.17
CA VAL A 128 12.22 0.53 -26.37
C VAL A 128 13.51 1.11 -25.80
N ARG A 129 14.10 2.04 -26.52
CA ARG A 129 15.28 2.80 -26.12
C ARG A 129 14.84 4.11 -25.47
N PHE A 130 15.27 4.32 -24.24
CA PHE A 130 15.14 5.57 -23.51
C PHE A 130 16.41 6.39 -23.72
N THR A 131 16.24 7.68 -24.01
CA THR A 131 17.32 8.67 -24.00
C THR A 131 16.87 9.85 -23.13
N LEU A 132 17.51 9.98 -21.97
CA LEU A 132 17.25 11.03 -20.99
C LEU A 132 18.29 12.14 -21.17
N VAL A 133 17.83 13.33 -21.55
CA VAL A 133 18.67 14.51 -21.77
C VAL A 133 18.51 15.45 -20.59
N PHE A 134 19.61 15.79 -19.92
CA PHE A 134 19.60 16.66 -18.75
C PHE A 134 19.65 18.14 -19.13
N GLN A 135 19.23 19.02 -18.21
CA GLN A 135 19.27 20.48 -18.38
C GLN A 135 20.71 20.99 -18.48
N ASP A 136 21.58 20.42 -17.64
CA ASP A 136 23.03 20.57 -17.67
C ASP A 136 23.64 19.19 -17.39
N ALA A 137 24.91 19.00 -17.77
CA ALA A 137 25.58 17.74 -17.51
C ALA A 137 25.67 17.47 -16.01
N ILE A 138 25.27 16.28 -15.59
CA ILE A 138 25.29 15.86 -14.19
C ILE A 138 26.63 15.20 -13.86
N CYS A 139 27.07 15.31 -12.62
CA CYS A 139 28.29 14.69 -12.11
C CYS A 139 28.10 14.18 -10.66
N GLY A 140 29.02 13.35 -10.17
CA GLY A 140 28.92 12.76 -8.84
C GLY A 140 27.88 11.65 -8.78
N ASN A 141 27.07 11.61 -7.72
CA ASN A 141 26.08 10.56 -7.53
C ASN A 141 24.71 11.00 -8.06
N ALA A 142 24.09 10.19 -8.92
CA ALA A 142 22.78 10.46 -9.47
C ALA A 142 21.90 9.20 -9.45
N ARG A 143 20.61 9.38 -9.18
CA ARG A 143 19.61 8.31 -9.21
C ARG A 143 18.52 8.61 -10.22
N ILE A 144 18.16 7.57 -10.96
CA ILE A 144 17.11 7.60 -11.97
C ILE A 144 16.15 6.46 -11.64
N LEU A 145 14.88 6.78 -11.42
CA LEU A 145 13.86 5.82 -11.01
C LEU A 145 12.75 5.74 -12.05
N LEU A 146 12.54 4.55 -12.61
CA LEU A 146 11.38 4.23 -13.44
C LEU A 146 10.39 3.42 -12.63
N ARG A 147 9.09 3.69 -12.80
CA ARG A 147 8.01 2.98 -12.13
C ARG A 147 6.87 2.70 -13.10
N HIS A 148 6.41 1.47 -13.17
CA HIS A 148 5.27 1.08 -13.97
C HIS A 148 4.44 0.06 -13.21
N ASP A 149 3.16 0.37 -13.00
CA ASP A 149 2.22 -0.53 -12.33
C ASP A 149 1.30 -1.10 -13.40
N ARG A 150 1.19 -2.41 -13.46
CA ARG A 150 0.30 -3.11 -14.39
C ARG A 150 -0.62 -4.05 -13.64
N GLN A 151 -1.75 -4.39 -14.24
CA GLN A 151 -2.62 -5.44 -13.70
C GLN A 151 -1.82 -6.74 -13.56
N ALA A 152 -2.13 -7.60 -12.59
CA ALA A 152 -1.44 -8.88 -12.48
C ALA A 152 -1.73 -9.71 -13.74
N VAL A 153 -0.73 -9.87 -14.62
CA VAL A 153 -0.87 -10.58 -15.90
C VAL A 153 0.11 -11.74 -15.92
N ASP A 154 -0.43 -12.87 -16.36
CA ASP A 154 0.22 -14.14 -16.69
C ASP A 154 0.81 -14.95 -15.54
N SER A 155 0.56 -16.26 -15.59
CA SER A 155 1.19 -17.24 -14.70
C SER A 155 2.70 -17.35 -14.95
N GLU A 156 3.20 -16.84 -16.07
CA GLU A 156 4.61 -16.85 -16.46
C GLU A 156 5.05 -15.46 -16.92
N LEU A 157 6.07 -14.92 -16.26
CA LEU A 157 6.65 -13.61 -16.53
C LEU A 157 8.15 -13.74 -16.83
N PRO A 158 8.57 -13.56 -18.08
CA PRO A 158 10.00 -13.43 -18.39
C PRO A 158 10.52 -12.12 -17.80
N ILE A 159 11.64 -12.19 -17.09
CA ILE A 159 12.37 -11.03 -16.57
C ILE A 159 13.68 -10.92 -17.34
N THR A 160 13.91 -9.76 -17.95
CA THR A 160 15.11 -9.42 -18.74
C THR A 160 15.79 -8.20 -18.14
N VAL A 161 17.08 -8.05 -18.42
CA VAL A 161 17.90 -6.95 -17.91
C VAL A 161 17.85 -5.75 -18.85
N PRO A 162 17.67 -4.51 -18.35
CA PRO A 162 17.80 -3.32 -19.18
C PRO A 162 19.25 -3.14 -19.67
N GLN A 163 19.42 -2.92 -20.97
CA GLN A 163 20.72 -2.72 -21.61
C GLN A 163 21.13 -1.26 -21.53
N CYS A 164 22.21 -0.95 -20.82
CA CYS A 164 22.70 0.42 -20.66
C CYS A 164 23.89 0.68 -21.59
N ASP A 165 24.03 1.90 -22.10
CA ASP A 165 25.22 2.30 -22.88
C ASP A 165 26.50 2.38 -22.01
N VAL A 166 26.34 2.36 -20.69
CA VAL A 166 27.41 2.37 -19.69
C VAL A 166 27.43 1.04 -18.93
N PRO A 167 28.61 0.55 -18.51
CA PRO A 167 28.73 -0.74 -17.82
C PRO A 167 28.23 -0.62 -16.37
N LEU A 168 27.07 -1.21 -16.08
CA LEU A 168 26.49 -1.27 -14.74
C LEU A 168 26.43 -2.72 -14.24
N LYS A 169 26.46 -2.89 -12.91
CA LYS A 169 26.06 -4.16 -12.29
C LYS A 169 24.54 -4.25 -12.28
N HIS A 170 23.99 -5.45 -12.38
CA HIS A 170 22.55 -5.65 -12.41
C HIS A 170 22.08 -6.51 -11.25
N TYR A 171 21.08 -6.02 -10.53
CA TYR A 171 20.45 -6.72 -9.42
C TYR A 171 18.96 -6.86 -9.68
N LEU A 172 18.36 -7.92 -9.15
CA LEU A 172 16.92 -8.15 -9.24
C LEU A 172 16.35 -8.51 -7.87
N ILE A 173 15.23 -7.87 -7.55
CA ILE A 173 14.41 -8.15 -6.37
C ILE A 173 13.04 -8.58 -6.85
N ILE A 174 12.57 -9.70 -6.31
CA ILE A 174 11.20 -10.16 -6.48
C ILE A 174 10.55 -10.20 -5.10
N GLU A 175 9.51 -9.39 -4.91
CA GLU A 175 8.73 -9.34 -3.67
C GLU A 175 7.36 -9.98 -3.88
N ASN A 176 7.03 -10.96 -3.04
CA ASN A 176 5.69 -11.53 -3.00
C ASN A 176 4.85 -10.92 -1.87
N ARG A 177 3.88 -10.09 -2.23
CA ARG A 177 2.81 -9.59 -1.34
C ARG A 177 1.44 -10.16 -1.66
N GLY A 178 1.38 -11.04 -2.66
CA GLY A 178 0.19 -11.73 -3.08
C GLY A 178 -0.07 -12.98 -2.24
N ARG A 179 -1.18 -13.64 -2.57
CA ARG A 179 -1.55 -14.95 -1.99
C ARG A 179 -0.80 -16.10 -2.65
N ASP A 180 -0.49 -15.94 -3.92
CA ASP A 180 0.04 -16.97 -4.78
C ASP A 180 1.53 -17.16 -4.54
N GLU A 181 2.02 -18.37 -4.79
CA GLU A 181 3.44 -18.66 -4.62
C GLU A 181 4.21 -18.24 -5.85
N ILE A 182 5.39 -17.64 -5.65
CA ILE A 182 6.24 -17.18 -6.74
C ILE A 182 7.47 -18.07 -6.80
N SER A 183 7.62 -18.80 -7.91
CA SER A 183 8.79 -19.61 -8.19
C SER A 183 9.60 -19.00 -9.32
N THR A 184 10.93 -19.02 -9.21
CA THR A 184 11.84 -18.59 -10.27
C THR A 184 12.48 -19.82 -10.93
N SER A 185 12.54 -19.80 -12.26
CA SER A 185 13.10 -20.88 -13.07
C SER A 185 13.83 -20.32 -14.30
N LYS A 186 14.47 -21.19 -15.09
CA LYS A 186 15.20 -20.80 -16.33
C LYS A 186 16.23 -19.67 -16.10
N LEU A 187 17.03 -19.77 -15.04
CA LEU A 187 18.04 -18.76 -14.73
C LEU A 187 19.19 -18.84 -15.76
N ILE A 188 19.35 -17.80 -16.57
CA ILE A 188 20.47 -17.60 -17.49
C ILE A 188 21.28 -16.42 -16.95
N ASN A 189 22.57 -16.62 -16.67
CA ASN A 189 23.47 -15.60 -16.11
C ASN A 189 22.91 -14.85 -14.87
N ALA A 190 22.00 -15.51 -14.15
CA ALA A 190 21.35 -15.03 -12.93
C ALA A 190 21.67 -15.98 -11.78
N THR A 191 22.19 -15.47 -10.67
CA THR A 191 22.52 -16.27 -9.48
C THR A 191 21.78 -15.74 -8.25
N PRO A 192 21.10 -16.60 -7.48
CA PRO A 192 20.51 -16.20 -6.21
C PRO A 192 21.57 -15.57 -5.29
N LEU A 193 21.30 -14.37 -4.80
CA LEU A 193 22.25 -13.59 -4.02
C LEU A 193 22.18 -14.00 -2.55
N ASP A 194 23.32 -14.42 -1.99
CA ASP A 194 23.44 -14.71 -0.56
C ASP A 194 23.37 -13.40 0.25
N ARG A 195 22.34 -13.33 1.11
CA ARG A 195 22.02 -12.16 1.95
C ARG A 195 23.13 -11.78 2.93
N SER A 196 24.12 -12.64 3.15
CA SER A 196 25.15 -12.47 4.18
C SER A 196 26.44 -11.77 3.72
N ARG A 197 26.75 -11.70 2.41
CA ARG A 197 28.11 -11.30 1.98
C ARG A 197 28.26 -10.39 0.76
N GLN A 198 27.26 -10.19 -0.11
CA GLN A 198 27.51 -9.53 -1.42
C GLN A 198 26.43 -8.53 -1.87
N VAL A 199 25.74 -7.89 -0.93
CA VAL A 199 24.69 -6.91 -1.25
C VAL A 199 25.22 -5.47 -1.07
N PRO A 200 25.07 -4.56 -2.06
CA PRO A 200 25.39 -3.14 -1.89
C PRO A 200 24.77 -2.55 -0.61
N PRO A 201 25.47 -1.70 0.16
CA PRO A 201 24.97 -1.16 1.42
C PRO A 201 23.59 -0.50 1.32
N ILE A 202 23.34 0.19 0.20
CA ILE A 202 22.06 0.83 -0.11
C ILE A 202 20.89 -0.16 -0.26
N LEU A 203 21.14 -1.45 -0.48
CA LEU A 203 20.10 -2.47 -0.60
C LEU A 203 19.94 -3.31 0.67
N GLN A 204 20.85 -3.19 1.64
CA GLN A 204 20.78 -3.93 2.91
C GLN A 204 19.48 -3.69 3.70
N PRO A 205 18.89 -2.48 3.75
CA PRO A 205 17.61 -2.28 4.43
C PRO A 205 16.47 -3.11 3.82
N LEU A 206 16.55 -3.43 2.53
CA LEU A 206 15.56 -4.24 1.80
C LEU A 206 15.68 -5.73 2.10
N LEU A 207 16.81 -6.22 2.62
CA LEU A 207 17.03 -7.65 2.86
C LEU A 207 16.24 -8.21 4.07
N LYS A 208 15.45 -7.39 4.75
CA LYS A 208 14.70 -7.76 5.95
C LYS A 208 13.33 -8.33 5.57
N GLY A 209 13.21 -9.66 5.53
CA GLY A 209 11.92 -10.34 5.36
C GLY A 209 12.01 -11.72 4.66
N ASN A 210 10.92 -12.50 4.73
CA ASN A 210 10.85 -13.86 4.16
C ASN A 210 10.18 -13.93 2.78
N ASN A 211 9.67 -12.82 2.25
CA ASN A 211 8.89 -12.79 1.01
C ASN A 211 9.66 -12.21 -0.18
N LEU A 212 11.00 -12.21 -0.10
CA LEU A 212 11.88 -11.58 -1.07
C LEU A 212 12.88 -12.58 -1.65
N GLN A 213 12.98 -12.60 -2.97
CA GLN A 213 14.05 -13.30 -3.70
C GLN A 213 14.98 -12.24 -4.30
N PHE A 214 16.29 -12.48 -4.20
CA PHE A 214 17.33 -11.56 -4.66
C PHE A 214 18.25 -12.29 -5.64
N PHE A 215 18.62 -11.64 -6.73
CA PHE A 215 19.50 -12.19 -7.75
C PHE A 215 20.58 -11.19 -8.12
N ASP A 216 21.80 -11.69 -8.29
CA ASP A 216 22.88 -11.03 -9.02
C ASP A 216 22.78 -11.43 -10.49
N LEU A 217 22.73 -10.45 -11.38
CA LEU A 217 22.59 -10.62 -12.82
C LEU A 217 23.92 -10.22 -13.46
N LYS A 218 24.62 -11.22 -14.02
CA LYS A 218 26.03 -11.10 -14.38
C LYS A 218 26.28 -10.11 -15.52
N ASP A 219 25.39 -10.08 -16.51
CA ASP A 219 25.49 -9.28 -17.72
C ASP A 219 24.10 -9.01 -18.32
N ASP A 220 24.07 -8.31 -19.45
CA ASP A 220 22.85 -7.91 -20.16
C ASP A 220 22.14 -9.07 -20.87
N SER A 221 22.77 -10.25 -20.97
CA SER A 221 22.14 -11.47 -21.46
C SER A 221 21.41 -12.25 -20.34
N ALA A 222 21.51 -11.77 -19.10
CA ALA A 222 20.84 -12.41 -17.98
C ALA A 222 19.31 -12.34 -18.11
N SER A 223 18.68 -13.47 -17.82
CA SER A 223 17.22 -13.60 -17.84
C SER A 223 16.76 -14.70 -16.88
N LEU A 224 15.53 -14.58 -16.41
CA LEU A 224 14.87 -15.63 -15.66
C LEU A 224 13.37 -15.64 -15.91
N LEU A 225 12.73 -16.76 -15.64
CA LEU A 225 11.28 -16.89 -15.70
C LEU A 225 10.70 -16.89 -14.30
N CYS A 226 9.82 -15.94 -14.03
CA CYS A 226 9.03 -15.88 -12.81
C CYS A 226 7.68 -16.55 -13.07
N THR A 227 7.32 -17.55 -12.26
CA THR A 227 6.04 -18.27 -12.38
C THR A 227 5.19 -18.03 -11.15
N VAL A 228 3.95 -17.56 -11.36
CA VAL A 228 2.96 -17.33 -10.31
C VAL A 228 2.09 -18.59 -10.18
N ASN A 229 2.35 -19.36 -9.13
CA ASN A 229 1.63 -20.58 -8.81
C ASN A 229 0.42 -20.26 -7.94
N ALA A 230 -0.76 -20.29 -8.54
CA ALA A 230 -2.01 -20.13 -7.81
C ALA A 230 -2.14 -21.22 -6.76
N ARG A 231 -2.32 -20.83 -5.49
CA ARG A 231 -2.52 -21.83 -4.42
C ARG A 231 -3.90 -22.47 -4.58
N GLN A 232 -3.93 -23.78 -4.82
CA GLN A 232 -5.17 -24.55 -4.65
C GLN A 232 -5.61 -24.43 -3.18
N THR A 233 -6.77 -23.81 -2.99
CA THR A 233 -7.33 -23.64 -1.66
C THR A 233 -7.80 -25.03 -1.20
N VAL A 234 -7.09 -25.62 -0.25
CA VAL A 234 -7.59 -26.80 0.47
C VAL A 234 -8.91 -26.39 1.11
N SER A 235 -9.98 -27.08 0.72
CA SER A 235 -11.34 -26.90 1.22
C SER A 235 -11.43 -27.29 2.70
N THR A 236 -10.99 -26.41 3.59
CA THR A 236 -11.56 -26.33 4.94
C THR A 236 -12.87 -25.56 4.82
N ALA A 237 -13.97 -26.08 5.38
CA ALA A 237 -15.31 -25.49 5.31
C ALA A 237 -15.24 -23.96 5.57
N GLY A 238 -15.40 -23.17 4.51
CA GLY A 238 -15.06 -21.75 4.53
C GLY A 238 -16.11 -20.88 5.22
N ALA A 239 -17.25 -21.42 5.63
CA ALA A 239 -18.29 -20.70 6.33
C ALA A 239 -18.62 -21.35 7.68
N ARG A 240 -18.80 -20.51 8.71
CA ARG A 240 -19.17 -20.92 10.07
C ARG A 240 -20.14 -19.92 10.70
N ILE A 241 -20.95 -20.42 11.64
CA ILE A 241 -21.77 -19.60 12.53
C ILE A 241 -21.22 -19.74 13.95
N GLY A 242 -20.55 -18.71 14.46
CA GLY A 242 -19.93 -18.74 15.78
C GLY A 242 -20.93 -18.74 16.94
N LEU A 243 -22.10 -18.12 16.71
CA LEU A 243 -23.22 -18.07 17.66
C LEU A 243 -24.55 -17.89 16.93
N ALA A 244 -25.53 -18.72 17.26
CA ALA A 244 -26.93 -18.57 16.87
C ALA A 244 -27.80 -18.25 18.10
N SER A 245 -28.35 -17.04 18.14
CA SER A 245 -29.25 -16.59 19.21
C SER A 245 -30.68 -16.52 18.70
N SER A 246 -31.60 -17.25 19.33
CA SER A 246 -33.02 -17.20 19.01
C SER A 246 -33.82 -16.61 20.17
N LEU A 247 -34.72 -15.68 19.87
CA LEU A 247 -35.74 -15.16 20.77
C LEU A 247 -37.09 -15.52 20.19
N LEU A 248 -37.86 -16.34 20.91
CA LEU A 248 -39.26 -16.63 20.54
C LEU A 248 -40.18 -16.04 21.61
N MET A 249 -41.20 -15.34 21.16
CA MET A 249 -42.25 -14.77 21.98
C MET A 249 -43.56 -15.40 21.55
N LEU A 250 -44.24 -16.06 22.48
CA LEU A 250 -45.57 -16.61 22.28
C LEU A 250 -46.59 -15.69 22.97
N ASP A 251 -47.65 -15.34 22.27
CA ASP A 251 -48.76 -14.57 22.82
C ASP A 251 -49.84 -15.48 23.45
N PRO A 252 -50.76 -14.94 24.27
CA PRO A 252 -51.86 -15.72 24.83
C PRO A 252 -52.80 -16.33 23.78
N GLN A 253 -52.86 -15.77 22.56
CA GLN A 253 -53.76 -16.17 21.48
C GLN A 253 -53.21 -17.33 20.63
N GLY A 254 -51.93 -17.68 20.80
CA GLY A 254 -51.22 -18.74 20.09
C GLY A 254 -50.35 -18.27 18.93
N HIS A 255 -50.19 -16.96 18.71
CA HIS A 255 -49.23 -16.45 17.73
C HIS A 255 -47.83 -16.41 18.32
N CYS A 256 -46.86 -16.80 17.51
CA CYS A 256 -45.45 -16.80 17.86
C CYS A 256 -44.69 -15.84 16.95
N HIS A 257 -43.90 -14.96 17.56
CA HIS A 257 -42.94 -14.11 16.88
C HIS A 257 -41.53 -14.58 17.23
N GLY A 258 -40.74 -14.88 16.21
CA GLY A 258 -39.37 -15.32 16.36
C GLY A 258 -38.37 -14.34 15.76
N GLU A 259 -37.27 -14.13 16.45
CA GLU A 259 -36.07 -13.46 15.95
C GLU A 259 -34.89 -14.43 16.08
N MET A 260 -34.15 -14.65 15.00
CA MET A 260 -32.91 -15.42 15.00
C MET A 260 -31.77 -14.54 14.52
N THR A 261 -30.74 -14.38 15.36
CA THR A 261 -29.52 -13.64 15.06
C THR A 261 -28.36 -14.61 14.97
N LEU A 262 -27.74 -14.68 13.80
CA LEU A 262 -26.57 -15.51 13.52
C LEU A 262 -25.34 -14.64 13.39
N HIS A 263 -24.26 -15.01 14.06
CA HIS A 263 -22.94 -14.41 13.87
C HIS A 263 -22.15 -15.26 12.88
N VAL A 264 -22.06 -14.76 11.64
CA VAL A 264 -21.56 -15.50 10.48
C VAL A 264 -20.16 -15.02 10.08
N ASP A 265 -19.26 -15.96 9.85
CA ASP A 265 -18.00 -15.76 9.13
C ASP A 265 -18.05 -16.66 7.90
N ASN A 266 -18.04 -16.06 6.71
CA ASN A 266 -18.34 -16.73 5.47
C ASN A 266 -17.30 -16.41 4.40
N ARG A 267 -16.46 -17.38 4.04
CA ARG A 267 -15.44 -17.25 2.99
C ARG A 267 -15.88 -17.87 1.67
N THR A 268 -16.87 -18.76 1.68
CA THR A 268 -17.18 -19.66 0.55
C THR A 268 -18.64 -19.68 0.10
N GLU A 269 -19.60 -19.61 1.02
CA GLU A 269 -21.02 -19.80 0.71
C GLU A 269 -21.63 -18.54 0.07
N GLN A 270 -22.49 -18.73 -0.92
CA GLN A 270 -23.24 -17.63 -1.53
C GLN A 270 -24.56 -17.36 -0.80
N PHE A 271 -25.14 -18.41 -0.20
CA PHE A 271 -26.43 -18.36 0.48
C PHE A 271 -26.36 -19.10 1.80
N LEU A 272 -27.05 -18.58 2.81
CA LEU A 272 -27.47 -19.34 3.98
C LEU A 272 -28.82 -19.99 3.65
N VAL A 273 -28.88 -21.31 3.77
CA VAL A 273 -30.10 -22.10 3.56
C VAL A 273 -30.74 -22.34 4.92
N ILE A 274 -31.95 -21.82 5.08
CA ILE A 274 -32.78 -22.05 6.26
C ILE A 274 -34.03 -22.85 5.89
N THR A 275 -34.40 -23.81 6.73
CA THR A 275 -35.71 -24.46 6.70
C THR A 275 -36.62 -23.76 7.70
N MET A 276 -37.74 -23.22 7.19
CA MET A 276 -38.79 -22.59 7.97
C MET A 276 -39.73 -23.66 8.58
N PRO A 277 -40.25 -23.44 9.79
CA PRO A 277 -41.26 -24.31 10.38
C PRO A 277 -42.58 -24.24 9.59
N ASP A 278 -43.40 -25.28 9.71
CA ASP A 278 -44.67 -25.39 9.00
C ASP A 278 -45.61 -24.22 9.35
N GLY A 279 -46.22 -23.63 8.33
CA GLY A 279 -47.12 -22.48 8.48
C GLY A 279 -46.43 -21.18 8.93
N ALA A 280 -45.10 -21.15 9.03
CA ALA A 280 -44.37 -19.94 9.37
C ALA A 280 -44.08 -19.06 8.15
N LYS A 281 -44.05 -17.75 8.39
CA LYS A 281 -43.80 -16.72 7.38
C LYS A 281 -42.61 -15.86 7.81
N LEU A 282 -41.59 -15.78 6.95
CA LEU A 282 -40.48 -14.86 7.12
C LEU A 282 -40.95 -13.42 6.83
N TRP A 283 -40.69 -12.50 7.75
CA TRP A 283 -41.07 -11.09 7.62
C TRP A 283 -39.91 -10.24 7.12
N THR A 284 -38.75 -10.37 7.75
CA THR A 284 -37.57 -9.59 7.37
C THR A 284 -36.32 -10.44 7.49
N ALA A 285 -35.39 -10.23 6.56
CA ALA A 285 -34.02 -10.69 6.67
C ALA A 285 -33.08 -9.49 6.57
N LYS A 286 -32.14 -9.38 7.51
CA LYS A 286 -31.04 -8.44 7.44
C LYS A 286 -29.71 -9.19 7.40
N VAL A 287 -28.80 -8.75 6.55
CA VAL A 287 -27.45 -9.32 6.41
C VAL A 287 -26.47 -8.16 6.54
N ALA A 288 -25.54 -8.25 7.50
CA ALA A 288 -24.58 -7.19 7.80
C ALA A 288 -25.23 -5.80 8.05
N GLY A 289 -26.45 -5.78 8.58
CA GLY A 289 -27.23 -4.56 8.85
C GLY A 289 -28.16 -4.12 7.72
N GLU A 290 -27.98 -4.61 6.50
CA GLU A 290 -28.79 -4.24 5.34
C GLU A 290 -30.01 -5.15 5.18
N LEU A 291 -31.16 -4.57 4.81
CA LEU A 291 -32.37 -5.33 4.52
C LEU A 291 -32.23 -6.00 3.14
N ILE A 292 -32.36 -7.31 3.11
CA ILE A 292 -32.19 -8.10 1.88
C ILE A 292 -33.48 -8.82 1.51
N LYS A 293 -33.67 -9.08 0.22
CA LYS A 293 -34.78 -9.89 -0.28
C LYS A 293 -34.37 -11.37 -0.28
N PRO A 294 -35.02 -12.23 0.53
CA PRO A 294 -34.77 -13.67 0.50
C PRO A 294 -35.25 -14.31 -0.79
N VAL A 295 -34.61 -15.40 -1.20
CA VAL A 295 -35.07 -16.24 -2.32
C VAL A 295 -35.81 -17.44 -1.73
N ILE A 296 -37.07 -17.60 -2.10
CA ILE A 296 -37.88 -18.77 -1.73
C ILE A 296 -37.67 -19.80 -2.83
N ALA A 297 -37.21 -20.99 -2.48
CA ALA A 297 -37.02 -22.07 -3.44
C ALA A 297 -38.37 -22.77 -3.68
N ASP A 298 -38.98 -22.57 -4.84
CA ASP A 298 -40.26 -23.21 -5.19
C ASP A 298 -40.09 -24.71 -5.57
N ASP A 299 -41.16 -25.48 -5.29
CA ASP A 299 -41.51 -26.85 -5.74
C ASP A 299 -40.98 -28.12 -5.01
N LYS A 300 -40.49 -28.04 -3.75
CA LYS A 300 -40.34 -29.26 -2.91
C LYS A 300 -40.90 -29.09 -1.49
N PRO A 301 -41.41 -30.18 -0.87
CA PRO A 301 -41.97 -30.16 0.48
C PRO A 301 -40.85 -29.88 1.50
N GLY A 302 -40.70 -28.62 1.84
CA GLY A 302 -39.69 -28.13 2.79
C GLY A 302 -39.56 -26.64 2.56
N ASN A 303 -40.22 -25.84 3.39
CA ASN A 303 -40.32 -24.38 3.34
C ASN A 303 -38.93 -23.73 3.45
N ARG A 304 -38.09 -23.87 2.42
CA ARG A 304 -36.68 -23.47 2.41
C ARG A 304 -36.52 -22.08 1.85
N VAL A 305 -35.74 -21.28 2.57
CA VAL A 305 -35.43 -19.90 2.21
C VAL A 305 -33.92 -19.75 2.09
N TRP A 306 -33.48 -19.08 1.04
CA TRP A 306 -32.07 -18.80 0.79
C TRP A 306 -31.82 -17.32 1.04
N ILE A 307 -30.86 -17.05 1.92
CA ILE A 307 -30.48 -15.72 2.37
C ILE A 307 -29.11 -15.42 1.75
N PRO A 308 -29.00 -14.49 0.78
CA PRO A 308 -27.71 -14.06 0.26
C PRO A 308 -26.71 -13.70 1.37
N LEU A 309 -25.47 -14.17 1.25
CA LEU A 309 -24.40 -13.87 2.19
C LEU A 309 -23.32 -13.00 1.55
N VAL A 310 -22.70 -12.18 2.39
CA VAL A 310 -21.48 -11.46 2.03
C VAL A 310 -20.26 -12.30 2.38
N LYS A 311 -19.15 -12.09 1.67
CA LYS A 311 -17.89 -12.77 1.97
C LYS A 311 -17.08 -11.97 3.01
N THR A 312 -16.51 -12.68 3.97
CA THR A 312 -15.54 -12.18 4.94
C THR A 312 -14.14 -12.67 4.60
N ALA A 313 -13.14 -11.94 5.07
CA ALA A 313 -11.74 -12.31 4.98
C ALA A 313 -11.17 -12.61 6.38
N GLU A 314 -9.96 -13.16 6.43
CA GLU A 314 -9.24 -13.30 7.69
C GLU A 314 -8.99 -11.92 8.32
N GLY A 315 -9.21 -11.82 9.64
CA GLY A 315 -9.16 -10.56 10.39
C GLY A 315 -10.48 -9.80 10.47
N ASP A 316 -11.52 -10.23 9.74
CA ASP A 316 -12.87 -9.67 9.87
C ASP A 316 -13.61 -10.21 11.11
N LEU A 317 -14.58 -9.42 11.58
CA LEU A 317 -15.54 -9.85 12.58
C LEU A 317 -16.67 -10.64 11.93
N ASP A 318 -17.25 -11.55 12.70
CA ASP A 318 -18.48 -12.24 12.31
C ASP A 318 -19.60 -11.16 12.16
N TYR A 319 -20.20 -11.07 10.98
CA TYR A 319 -21.32 -10.16 10.73
C TYR A 319 -22.65 -10.80 11.15
N GLN A 320 -23.67 -9.98 11.38
CA GLN A 320 -24.98 -10.47 11.80
C GLN A 320 -25.90 -10.77 10.62
N VAL A 321 -26.52 -11.95 10.64
CA VAL A 321 -27.73 -12.25 9.87
C VAL A 321 -28.91 -12.31 10.84
N VAL A 322 -29.87 -11.40 10.68
CA VAL A 322 -31.04 -11.26 11.57
C VAL A 322 -32.30 -11.62 10.79
N LEU A 323 -33.00 -12.64 11.26
CA LEU A 323 -34.22 -13.17 10.63
C LEU A 323 -35.39 -12.99 11.60
N LYS A 324 -36.44 -12.31 11.13
CA LYS A 324 -37.70 -12.16 11.89
C LYS A 324 -38.81 -12.88 11.18
N TYR A 325 -39.56 -13.69 11.91
CA TYR A 325 -40.63 -14.50 11.35
C TYR A 325 -41.82 -14.58 12.31
N SER A 326 -42.97 -14.92 11.76
CA SER A 326 -44.16 -15.29 12.52
C SER A 326 -44.53 -16.73 12.27
N ALA A 327 -45.03 -17.40 13.29
CA ALA A 327 -45.66 -18.70 13.19
C ALA A 327 -46.94 -18.71 14.01
N ALA A 328 -47.88 -19.57 13.63
CA ALA A 328 -49.09 -19.82 14.40
C ALA A 328 -49.09 -21.29 14.86
N PRO A 329 -48.24 -21.65 15.83
CA PRO A 329 -48.23 -23.00 16.36
C PRO A 329 -49.61 -23.32 17.01
N PRO A 330 -49.96 -24.60 17.16
CA PRO A 330 -51.24 -24.97 17.77
C PRO A 330 -51.41 -24.32 19.14
N ARG A 331 -52.63 -23.81 19.42
CA ARG A 331 -52.92 -23.13 20.70
C ARG A 331 -52.54 -24.02 21.89
N PRO A 332 -51.89 -23.42 22.92
CA PRO A 332 -51.67 -24.09 24.19
C PRO A 332 -52.99 -24.56 24.79
N GLY A 333 -52.98 -25.71 25.45
CA GLY A 333 -54.18 -26.31 26.03
C GLY A 333 -53.82 -27.26 27.18
N PHE A 334 -54.82 -27.70 27.92
CA PHE A 334 -54.65 -28.56 29.09
C PHE A 334 -53.84 -29.82 28.73
N PHE A 335 -52.68 -29.99 29.38
CA PHE A 335 -51.73 -31.10 29.17
C PHE A 335 -51.28 -31.33 27.72
N ARG A 336 -51.34 -30.31 26.85
CA ARG A 336 -50.94 -30.46 25.46
C ARG A 336 -49.44 -30.22 25.28
N ARG A 337 -48.75 -31.17 24.64
CA ARG A 337 -47.38 -30.96 24.16
C ARG A 337 -47.36 -30.04 22.95
N MET A 338 -46.48 -29.05 22.97
CA MET A 338 -46.32 -28.06 21.91
C MET A 338 -44.88 -28.08 21.40
N ALA A 339 -44.70 -28.11 20.08
CA ALA A 339 -43.41 -27.91 19.44
C ALA A 339 -43.23 -26.41 19.17
N MET A 340 -42.10 -25.85 19.63
CA MET A 340 -41.78 -24.45 19.34
C MET A 340 -41.33 -24.33 17.87
N PRO A 341 -41.86 -23.34 17.12
CA PRO A 341 -41.59 -23.20 15.69
C PRO A 341 -40.21 -22.56 15.47
N LEU A 342 -39.13 -23.34 15.62
CA LEU A 342 -37.75 -22.87 15.45
C LEU A 342 -37.29 -22.95 13.99
N LEU A 343 -36.49 -21.97 13.55
CA LEU A 343 -35.77 -22.05 12.27
C LEU A 343 -34.64 -23.07 12.36
N LYS A 344 -34.37 -23.75 11.25
CA LYS A 344 -33.23 -24.67 11.13
C LYS A 344 -32.25 -24.15 10.07
N VAL A 345 -30.96 -24.12 10.40
CA VAL A 345 -29.87 -23.87 9.45
C VAL A 345 -29.43 -25.19 8.86
N ASP A 346 -29.31 -25.27 7.52
CA ASP A 346 -29.02 -26.55 6.84
C ASP A 346 -27.58 -26.65 6.30
N ASN A 347 -26.99 -25.57 5.78
CA ASN A 347 -25.73 -25.65 5.01
C ASN A 347 -24.48 -25.08 5.73
N ILE A 348 -24.63 -24.41 6.87
CA ILE A 348 -23.51 -23.83 7.63
C ILE A 348 -23.49 -24.37 9.05
N ASN A 349 -22.32 -24.82 9.51
CA ASN A 349 -22.17 -25.35 10.86
C ASN A 349 -22.36 -24.27 11.93
N VAL A 350 -23.18 -24.57 12.94
CA VAL A 350 -23.44 -23.72 14.10
C VAL A 350 -22.61 -24.22 15.27
N GLU A 351 -21.63 -23.44 15.70
CA GLU A 351 -20.75 -23.82 16.82
C GLU A 351 -21.47 -23.75 18.17
N ARG A 352 -22.33 -22.75 18.34
CA ARG A 352 -23.05 -22.47 19.59
C ARG A 352 -24.45 -21.98 19.28
N SER A 353 -25.41 -22.40 20.08
CA SER A 353 -26.81 -22.00 19.94
C SER A 353 -27.43 -21.70 21.30
N GLN A 354 -28.22 -20.63 21.37
CA GLN A 354 -28.99 -20.28 22.56
C GLN A 354 -30.41 -19.86 22.20
N LEU A 355 -31.34 -20.12 23.11
CA LEU A 355 -32.77 -19.86 22.93
C LEU A 355 -33.32 -19.13 24.15
N SER A 356 -33.97 -17.98 23.92
CA SER A 356 -34.77 -17.28 24.91
C SER A 356 -36.25 -17.45 24.54
N LEU A 357 -37.03 -18.01 25.45
CA LEU A 357 -38.48 -18.17 25.30
C LEU A 357 -39.19 -17.17 26.22
N ARG A 358 -40.05 -16.33 25.64
CA ARG A 358 -40.99 -15.50 26.40
C ARG A 358 -42.38 -16.08 26.22
N LEU A 359 -42.92 -16.60 27.31
CA LEU A 359 -44.17 -17.33 27.33
C LEU A 359 -45.23 -16.54 28.13
N PRO A 360 -46.51 -16.64 27.77
CA PRO A 360 -47.60 -15.99 28.51
C PRO A 360 -47.69 -16.54 29.94
N ARG A 361 -47.95 -15.64 30.90
CA ARG A 361 -48.02 -15.98 32.33
C ARG A 361 -49.31 -16.70 32.72
N GLU A 362 -50.32 -16.64 31.85
CA GLU A 362 -51.63 -17.25 32.01
C GLU A 362 -51.57 -18.79 31.89
N TYR A 363 -50.51 -19.31 31.30
CA TYR A 363 -50.27 -20.75 31.15
C TYR A 363 -49.17 -21.24 32.08
N HIS A 364 -49.36 -22.46 32.59
CA HIS A 364 -48.31 -23.18 33.31
C HIS A 364 -47.53 -24.05 32.32
N TRP A 365 -46.26 -23.74 32.13
CA TRP A 365 -45.37 -24.43 31.22
C TRP A 365 -44.57 -25.48 31.98
N LEU A 366 -44.75 -26.74 31.60
CA LEU A 366 -44.10 -27.88 32.25
C LEU A 366 -43.19 -28.58 31.23
N ASP A 367 -42.05 -29.09 31.71
CA ASP A 367 -41.16 -30.03 31.00
C ASP A 367 -40.68 -29.57 29.61
N PHE A 368 -39.56 -28.85 29.57
CA PHE A 368 -38.90 -28.44 28.33
C PHE A 368 -37.96 -29.53 27.83
N ARG A 369 -38.11 -29.91 26.55
CA ARG A 369 -37.29 -30.93 25.88
C ARG A 369 -36.87 -30.48 24.49
N GLY A 370 -35.78 -31.03 23.97
CA GLY A 370 -35.30 -30.81 22.60
C GLY A 370 -33.82 -30.52 22.53
N ALA A 371 -33.34 -30.08 21.35
CA ALA A 371 -31.93 -29.84 21.07
C ALA A 371 -31.29 -28.71 21.92
N TYR A 372 -32.11 -27.83 22.51
CA TYR A 372 -31.65 -26.72 23.35
C TYR A 372 -31.57 -27.07 24.85
N GLY A 373 -31.94 -28.30 25.24
CA GLY A 373 -31.85 -28.77 26.62
C GLY A 373 -32.88 -28.15 27.58
N ALA A 374 -32.59 -28.26 28.87
CA ALA A 374 -33.44 -27.77 29.95
C ALA A 374 -33.26 -26.24 30.16
N PRO A 375 -34.25 -25.55 30.78
CA PRO A 375 -34.13 -24.13 31.08
C PRO A 375 -32.94 -23.89 32.01
N VAL A 376 -32.13 -22.90 31.66
CA VAL A 376 -30.94 -22.53 32.42
C VAL A 376 -31.16 -21.20 33.14
N GLN A 377 -30.35 -20.94 34.16
CA GLN A 377 -30.34 -19.64 34.83
C GLN A 377 -29.78 -18.55 33.90
N ALA A 378 -30.16 -17.30 34.15
CA ALA A 378 -29.76 -16.15 33.33
C ALA A 378 -28.22 -16.03 33.16
N GLY A 379 -27.44 -16.35 34.20
CA GLY A 379 -25.97 -16.35 34.12
C GLY A 379 -25.40 -17.39 33.14
N SER A 380 -25.99 -18.58 33.07
CA SER A 380 -25.58 -19.62 32.12
C SER A 380 -25.93 -19.26 30.68
N TYR A 381 -27.05 -18.58 30.46
CA TYR A 381 -27.41 -18.03 29.14
C TYR A 381 -26.36 -17.02 28.66
N GLN A 382 -25.91 -16.12 29.54
CA GLN A 382 -24.89 -15.13 29.20
C GLN A 382 -23.49 -15.71 29.04
N ALA A 383 -23.18 -16.83 29.70
CA ALA A 383 -21.88 -17.50 29.54
C ALA A 383 -21.61 -17.92 28.07
N VAL A 384 -22.66 -18.31 27.33
CA VAL A 384 -22.54 -18.66 25.90
C VAL A 384 -22.07 -17.45 25.06
N GLN A 385 -22.56 -16.24 25.40
CA GLN A 385 -22.12 -15.00 24.75
C GLN A 385 -20.65 -14.69 25.04
N LEU A 386 -20.21 -14.91 26.28
CA LEU A 386 -18.80 -14.73 26.68
C LEU A 386 -17.88 -15.74 25.99
N ASP A 387 -18.27 -17.00 25.91
CA ASP A 387 -17.49 -18.04 25.21
C ASP A 387 -17.35 -17.72 23.71
N TYR A 388 -18.40 -17.19 23.09
CA TYR A 388 -18.35 -16.67 21.73
C TYR A 388 -17.35 -15.50 21.62
N GLN A 389 -17.41 -14.52 22.53
CA GLN A 389 -16.47 -13.39 22.57
C GLN A 389 -15.02 -13.84 22.76
N GLY A 390 -14.77 -14.79 23.66
CA GLY A 390 -13.44 -15.39 23.85
C GLY A 390 -12.94 -16.07 22.56
N SER A 391 -13.83 -16.69 21.80
CA SER A 391 -13.49 -17.29 20.50
C SER A 391 -13.18 -16.24 19.44
N VAL A 392 -13.93 -15.14 19.38
CA VAL A 392 -13.64 -13.98 18.51
C VAL A 392 -12.27 -13.38 18.87
N ALA A 393 -11.99 -13.15 20.15
CA ALA A 393 -10.71 -12.62 20.62
C ALA A 393 -9.53 -13.51 20.21
N LYS A 394 -9.64 -14.83 20.39
CA LYS A 394 -8.62 -15.79 19.93
C LYS A 394 -8.37 -15.71 18.43
N ARG A 395 -9.42 -15.56 17.62
CA ARG A 395 -9.29 -15.44 16.15
C ARG A 395 -8.67 -14.12 15.72
N LEU A 396 -9.08 -13.00 16.33
CA LEU A 396 -8.44 -11.71 16.07
C LEU A 396 -6.96 -11.75 16.46
N ASN A 397 -6.63 -12.37 17.59
CA ASN A 397 -5.23 -12.54 18.00
C ASN A 397 -4.43 -13.39 16.99
N ALA A 398 -5.02 -14.49 16.52
CA ALA A 398 -4.39 -15.30 15.47
C ALA A 398 -4.19 -14.51 14.18
N ALA A 399 -5.17 -13.69 13.77
CA ALA A 399 -5.06 -12.83 12.59
C ALA A 399 -4.00 -11.72 12.76
N LEU A 400 -3.85 -11.15 13.97
CA LEU A 400 -2.77 -10.21 14.30
C LEU A 400 -1.37 -10.86 14.25
N GLN A 401 -1.29 -12.17 14.50
CA GLN A 401 -0.06 -12.96 14.42
C GLN A 401 0.16 -13.60 13.04
N SER A 402 -0.82 -13.51 12.13
CA SER A 402 -0.74 -14.11 10.80
C SER A 402 0.38 -13.47 9.99
N SER A 403 0.94 -14.19 9.01
CA SER A 403 1.90 -13.60 8.07
C SER A 403 1.23 -12.69 7.02
N ASP A 404 -0.10 -12.70 6.93
CA ASP A 404 -0.88 -11.85 6.01
C ASP A 404 -1.08 -10.45 6.60
N LYS A 405 -0.37 -9.46 6.05
CA LYS A 405 -0.48 -8.05 6.46
C LYS A 405 -1.90 -7.51 6.35
N TYR A 406 -2.70 -7.97 5.39
CA TYR A 406 -4.08 -7.50 5.25
C TYR A 406 -4.98 -8.08 6.35
N ALA A 407 -4.78 -9.35 6.72
CA ALA A 407 -5.45 -9.95 7.86
C ALA A 407 -5.07 -9.24 9.17
N GLN A 408 -3.78 -8.90 9.35
CA GLN A 408 -3.33 -8.09 10.48
C GLN A 408 -4.00 -6.71 10.50
N MET A 409 -4.01 -5.98 9.38
CA MET A 409 -4.63 -4.64 9.30
C MET A 409 -6.14 -4.67 9.57
N ARG A 410 -6.86 -5.64 9.00
CA ARG A 410 -8.30 -5.85 9.27
C ARG A 410 -8.53 -6.16 10.74
N ALA A 411 -7.75 -7.07 11.32
CA ALA A 411 -7.83 -7.40 12.73
C ALA A 411 -7.59 -6.16 13.61
N MET A 412 -6.57 -5.35 13.32
CA MET A 412 -6.30 -4.09 14.04
C MET A 412 -7.46 -3.11 13.96
N SER A 413 -8.04 -2.91 12.77
CA SER A 413 -9.19 -2.02 12.58
C SER A 413 -10.42 -2.49 13.35
N ASN A 414 -10.61 -3.81 13.45
CA ASN A 414 -11.78 -4.43 14.05
C ASN A 414 -11.69 -4.62 15.57
N VAL A 415 -10.50 -4.50 16.17
CA VAL A 415 -10.31 -4.64 17.62
C VAL A 415 -11.07 -3.56 18.40
N SER A 416 -11.16 -2.33 17.89
CA SER A 416 -11.93 -1.26 18.55
C SER A 416 -13.42 -1.58 18.64
N GLY A 417 -14.03 -2.05 17.54
CA GLY A 417 -15.41 -2.50 17.50
C GLY A 417 -15.67 -3.72 18.38
N PHE A 418 -14.72 -4.67 18.41
CA PHE A 418 -14.79 -5.81 19.32
C PHE A 418 -14.73 -5.39 20.79
N ASN A 419 -13.84 -4.46 21.15
CA ASN A 419 -13.74 -3.94 22.52
C ASN A 419 -15.06 -3.28 22.97
N ALA A 420 -15.68 -2.47 22.11
CA ALA A 420 -16.98 -1.85 22.39
C ALA A 420 -18.08 -2.91 22.63
N MET A 421 -18.09 -3.99 21.83
CA MET A 421 -19.03 -5.10 22.00
C MET A 421 -18.84 -5.83 23.35
N VAL A 422 -17.60 -6.08 23.74
CA VAL A 422 -17.26 -6.73 25.02
C VAL A 422 -17.67 -5.83 26.20
N GLU A 423 -17.37 -4.53 26.13
CA GLU A 423 -17.72 -3.56 27.18
C GLU A 423 -19.24 -3.47 27.40
N GLN A 424 -20.01 -3.39 26.31
CA GLN A 424 -21.47 -3.36 26.38
C GLN A 424 -22.05 -4.63 27.04
N THR A 425 -21.42 -5.78 26.83
CA THR A 425 -21.84 -7.05 27.45
C THR A 425 -21.50 -7.10 28.95
N GLN A 426 -20.37 -6.51 29.35
CA GLN A 426 -19.93 -6.48 30.75
C GLN A 426 -20.77 -5.51 31.60
N LEU A 427 -21.22 -4.39 31.03
CA LEU A 427 -22.08 -3.42 31.72
C LEU A 427 -23.49 -3.96 32.03
N GLY A 428 -23.95 -4.98 31.29
CA GLY A 428 -25.25 -5.64 31.48
C GLY A 428 -25.21 -6.93 32.32
N ALA A 429 -24.08 -7.24 32.96
CA ALA A 429 -23.88 -8.49 33.68
C ALA A 429 -24.64 -8.51 35.05
N PRO A 430 -25.60 -9.43 35.27
CA PRO A 430 -26.28 -9.63 36.55
C PRO A 430 -25.37 -10.34 37.56
N ALA A 431 -25.66 -10.12 38.84
CA ALA A 431 -25.03 -10.85 39.94
C ALA A 431 -25.37 -12.35 39.84
N GLY A 432 -24.37 -13.21 39.62
CA GLY A 432 -24.56 -14.67 39.44
C GLY A 432 -23.91 -15.29 38.19
N MET A 433 -23.12 -14.51 37.44
CA MET A 433 -22.39 -15.03 36.27
C MET A 433 -21.36 -16.13 36.63
N PRO A 434 -21.18 -17.15 35.77
CA PRO A 434 -20.13 -18.16 35.95
C PRO A 434 -18.74 -17.54 35.90
N GLN A 435 -17.99 -17.62 37.01
CA GLN A 435 -16.66 -17.00 37.14
C GLN A 435 -15.65 -17.55 36.10
N GLY A 436 -15.76 -18.82 35.72
CA GLY A 436 -14.84 -19.45 34.77
C GLY A 436 -14.89 -18.85 33.35
N ALA A 437 -16.09 -18.70 32.77
CA ALA A 437 -16.25 -18.13 31.42
C ALA A 437 -15.81 -16.65 31.36
N LEU A 438 -16.10 -15.89 32.43
CA LEU A 438 -15.62 -14.52 32.61
C LEU A 438 -14.09 -14.44 32.65
N GLN A 439 -13.44 -15.33 33.41
CA GLN A 439 -11.99 -15.34 33.55
C GLN A 439 -11.28 -15.70 32.23
N GLN A 440 -11.78 -16.71 31.51
CA GLN A 440 -11.24 -17.09 30.19
C GLN A 440 -11.39 -15.97 29.16
N THR A 441 -12.56 -15.31 29.13
CA THR A 441 -12.80 -14.20 28.22
C THR A 441 -11.89 -13.00 28.55
N ARG A 442 -11.73 -12.67 29.84
CA ARG A 442 -10.80 -11.62 30.28
C ARG A 442 -9.36 -11.91 29.85
N GLN A 443 -8.90 -13.15 30.00
CA GLN A 443 -7.56 -13.56 29.56
C GLN A 443 -7.38 -13.43 28.04
N ALA A 444 -8.37 -13.83 27.25
CA ALA A 444 -8.32 -13.72 25.79
C ALA A 444 -8.35 -12.25 25.32
N VAL A 445 -9.10 -11.39 26.00
CA VAL A 445 -9.15 -9.95 25.69
C VAL A 445 -7.86 -9.25 26.16
N SER A 446 -7.29 -9.64 27.30
CA SER A 446 -6.04 -9.05 27.78
C SER A 446 -4.86 -9.40 26.89
N SER A 447 -4.76 -10.64 26.40
CA SER A 447 -3.70 -11.04 25.48
C SER A 447 -3.80 -10.30 24.14
N LEU A 448 -5.02 -10.14 23.61
CA LEU A 448 -5.30 -9.32 22.42
C LEU A 448 -4.81 -7.87 22.61
N ARG A 449 -5.10 -7.25 23.77
CA ARG A 449 -4.66 -5.87 24.07
C ARG A 449 -3.14 -5.75 24.17
N GLN A 450 -2.49 -6.66 24.89
CA GLN A 450 -1.02 -6.69 24.99
C GLN A 450 -0.35 -6.83 23.61
N GLN A 451 -0.92 -7.65 22.73
CA GLN A 451 -0.45 -7.82 21.36
C GLN A 451 -0.59 -6.51 20.56
N MET A 452 -1.72 -5.80 20.73
CA MET A 452 -1.97 -4.53 20.05
C MET A 452 -1.02 -3.43 20.52
N ASP A 453 -0.71 -3.39 21.81
CA ASP A 453 0.25 -2.45 22.38
C ASP A 453 1.67 -2.74 21.83
N ALA A 454 2.08 -4.01 21.78
CA ALA A 454 3.35 -4.41 21.17
C ALA A 454 3.44 -4.03 19.68
N ILE A 455 2.38 -4.28 18.91
CA ILE A 455 2.31 -3.91 17.49
C ILE A 455 2.31 -2.40 17.31
N SER A 456 1.59 -1.64 18.13
CA SER A 456 1.52 -0.18 18.03
C SER A 456 2.87 0.49 18.34
N GLN A 457 3.60 -0.01 19.34
CA GLN A 457 4.97 0.44 19.66
C GLN A 457 5.96 0.12 18.52
N GLN A 458 5.78 -1.04 17.87
CA GLN A 458 6.55 -1.43 16.70
C GLN A 458 6.16 -0.59 15.45
N GLN A 459 4.89 -0.22 15.29
CA GLN A 459 4.41 0.59 14.17
C GLN A 459 4.80 2.07 14.26
N SER A 460 4.90 2.65 15.47
CA SER A 460 5.40 4.02 15.65
C SER A 460 6.86 4.20 15.23
N SER A 461 7.64 3.12 15.20
CA SER A 461 9.03 3.12 14.70
C SER A 461 9.14 2.75 13.20
N LEU A 462 8.06 2.26 12.56
CA LEU A 462 8.08 1.71 11.18
C LEU A 462 7.30 2.52 10.14
N ARG A 463 6.59 3.59 10.51
CA ARG A 463 5.77 4.38 9.55
C ARG A 463 6.55 5.07 8.42
N ALA A 464 7.89 5.02 8.39
CA ALA A 464 8.71 5.58 7.32
C ALA A 464 9.34 4.54 6.36
N GLU A 465 9.32 3.23 6.65
CA GLU A 465 10.07 2.24 5.87
C GLU A 465 9.36 0.88 5.92
N THR A 466 8.76 0.38 4.82
CA THR A 466 8.43 -1.07 4.73
C THR A 466 8.07 -1.60 3.33
N ASP A 467 8.39 -0.89 2.25
CA ASP A 467 8.17 -1.37 0.88
C ASP A 467 9.34 -0.96 -0.02
N VAL A 468 9.79 -1.85 -0.91
CA VAL A 468 10.82 -1.59 -1.92
C VAL A 468 10.48 -0.32 -2.70
N LYS A 469 9.22 -0.16 -3.14
CA LYS A 469 8.76 1.04 -3.87
C LYS A 469 8.76 2.30 -3.00
N GLY A 470 8.43 2.19 -1.72
CA GLY A 470 8.52 3.29 -0.75
C GLY A 470 9.98 3.69 -0.45
N TYR A 471 10.85 2.70 -0.33
CA TYR A 471 12.27 2.87 -0.09
C TYR A 471 12.96 3.56 -1.28
N PHE A 472 12.69 3.12 -2.51
CA PHE A 472 13.22 3.75 -3.72
C PHE A 472 12.80 5.22 -3.85
N ARG A 473 11.54 5.54 -3.56
CA ARG A 473 11.08 6.94 -3.54
C ARG A 473 11.88 7.78 -2.54
N THR A 474 12.07 7.27 -1.32
CA THR A 474 12.84 7.97 -0.28
C THR A 474 14.30 8.15 -0.69
N LEU A 475 14.91 7.13 -1.28
CA LEU A 475 16.28 7.23 -1.79
C LEU A 475 16.41 8.25 -2.92
N ASN A 476 15.49 8.22 -3.89
CA ASN A 476 15.52 9.14 -5.02
C ASN A 476 15.29 10.59 -4.58
N ALA A 477 14.38 10.82 -3.64
CA ALA A 477 14.06 12.16 -3.12
C ALA A 477 15.18 12.77 -2.24
N ARG A 478 16.02 11.95 -1.60
CA ARG A 478 17.12 12.42 -0.73
C ARG A 478 18.42 12.70 -1.47
N GLN A 479 18.47 12.55 -2.79
CA GLN A 479 19.71 12.78 -3.55
C GLN A 479 20.03 14.28 -3.64
N ALA A 480 21.31 14.64 -3.52
CA ALA A 480 21.81 15.98 -3.79
C ALA A 480 22.58 15.93 -5.12
N LEU A 481 22.24 16.82 -6.04
CA LEU A 481 22.79 16.84 -7.39
C LEU A 481 23.98 17.77 -7.49
N ASN A 482 25.02 17.30 -8.16
CA ASN A 482 26.11 18.15 -8.61
C ASN A 482 25.99 18.36 -10.12
N PHE A 483 26.04 19.62 -10.54
CA PHE A 483 26.08 20.00 -11.94
C PHE A 483 27.52 20.23 -12.38
N ALA A 484 27.82 19.92 -13.64
CA ALA A 484 29.14 20.12 -14.24
C ALA A 484 29.62 21.57 -14.15
N ASN A 485 28.70 22.53 -14.28
CA ASN A 485 29.00 23.96 -14.21
C ASN A 485 28.95 24.55 -12.78
N GLY A 486 28.91 23.71 -11.75
CA GLY A 486 28.73 24.13 -10.35
C GLY A 486 27.25 24.29 -10.00
N SER A 487 26.88 24.05 -8.74
CA SER A 487 25.52 24.35 -8.30
C SER A 487 25.36 25.87 -8.23
N ARG A 488 24.16 26.39 -8.51
CA ARG A 488 23.85 27.82 -8.27
C ARG A 488 24.05 28.23 -6.80
N ASP A 489 24.13 27.27 -5.89
CA ASP A 489 24.35 27.47 -4.46
C ASP A 489 25.82 27.32 -4.01
N SER A 490 26.72 26.86 -4.88
CA SER A 490 28.15 26.92 -4.62
C SER A 490 28.67 28.28 -5.07
N GLU A 491 28.30 29.34 -4.34
CA GLU A 491 29.21 30.47 -4.21
C GLU A 491 30.53 29.88 -3.73
N TYR A 492 31.55 29.88 -4.60
CA TYR A 492 32.92 29.59 -4.19
C TYR A 492 33.23 30.51 -3.00
N GLN A 493 33.24 29.95 -1.79
CA GLN A 493 33.44 30.65 -0.53
C GLN A 493 34.86 31.23 -0.50
N PHE A 494 35.07 32.35 -1.18
CA PHE A 494 36.11 33.31 -0.87
C PHE A 494 35.53 34.36 0.08
N GLN A 495 35.04 33.94 1.24
CA GLN A 495 35.07 34.83 2.39
C GLN A 495 36.48 34.73 2.95
N LEU A 496 37.33 35.70 2.56
CA LEU A 496 38.55 36.01 3.31
C LEU A 496 38.16 36.06 4.80
N PRO A 497 38.94 35.44 5.71
CA PRO A 497 38.76 35.74 7.12
C PRO A 497 38.95 37.24 7.24
N LEU A 498 37.88 37.97 7.59
CA LEU A 498 38.06 39.32 8.11
C LEU A 498 39.07 39.18 9.26
N PRO A 499 40.15 39.99 9.28
CA PRO A 499 41.09 39.92 10.38
C PRO A 499 40.27 40.05 11.66
N ALA A 500 40.54 39.15 12.63
CA ALA A 500 39.92 39.23 13.94
C ALA A 500 40.05 40.68 14.41
N GLU A 501 38.92 41.29 14.80
CA GLU A 501 38.96 42.60 15.43
C GLU A 501 39.81 42.46 16.69
N GLU A 502 41.09 42.81 16.58
CA GLU A 502 41.89 43.17 17.74
C GLU A 502 41.30 44.47 18.25
N GLU A 503 40.64 44.38 19.42
CA GLU A 503 40.36 45.55 20.26
C GLU A 503 41.66 46.34 20.44
N SER A 504 41.82 47.39 19.65
CA SER A 504 42.87 48.38 19.83
C SER A 504 42.24 49.76 19.77
N GLN A 505 42.03 50.30 20.97
CA GLN A 505 41.64 51.67 21.22
C GLN A 505 42.73 52.65 20.72
N LEU A 506 42.26 53.83 20.27
CA LEU A 506 42.96 55.11 20.06
C LEU A 506 43.69 55.24 18.69
N ALA A 507 43.58 56.33 17.93
CA ALA A 507 43.21 57.70 18.25
C ALA A 507 42.62 58.41 17.01
N GLU A 508 41.68 59.33 17.26
CA GLU A 508 41.22 60.33 16.29
C GLU A 508 42.39 61.15 15.75
N THR A 509 42.54 61.24 14.43
CA THR A 509 43.03 62.45 13.79
C THR A 509 42.24 62.70 12.52
N SER A 510 41.40 63.73 12.59
CA SER A 510 40.70 64.31 11.46
C SER A 510 41.70 65.01 10.54
N SER A 511 41.56 64.81 9.23
CA SER A 511 41.91 65.85 8.26
C SER A 511 40.84 65.90 7.18
N GLU A 512 40.13 67.01 7.20
CA GLU A 512 39.07 67.39 6.27
C GLU A 512 39.60 67.47 4.83
N VAL A 513 38.91 66.84 3.89
CA VAL A 513 38.93 67.28 2.48
C VAL A 513 37.51 67.66 2.09
N ARG A 514 37.27 68.97 2.00
CA ARG A 514 36.03 69.60 1.52
C ARG A 514 35.94 69.50 0.01
N TRP A 515 34.79 69.06 -0.50
CA TRP A 515 34.33 69.38 -1.86
C TRP A 515 32.99 70.11 -1.79
N LYS A 516 32.97 71.37 -2.29
CA LYS A 516 31.77 72.21 -2.42
C LYS A 516 31.13 71.97 -3.79
N TRP A 517 29.83 71.75 -3.83
CA TRP A 517 29.00 71.94 -5.03
C TRP A 517 27.76 72.76 -4.69
N THR A 518 27.74 74.01 -5.15
CA THR A 518 26.55 74.86 -5.28
C THR A 518 25.94 74.62 -6.66
N GLU A 519 24.72 74.06 -6.67
CA GLU A 519 23.57 74.06 -7.63
C GLU A 519 23.71 74.57 -9.10
N PRO A 520 22.77 74.25 -10.05
CA PRO A 520 21.49 73.50 -9.91
C PRO A 520 21.20 72.44 -11.02
N VAL A 521 20.30 71.48 -10.74
CA VAL A 521 19.37 70.94 -11.75
C VAL A 521 17.96 70.85 -11.13
N LYS A 522 16.97 71.41 -11.82
CA LYS A 522 15.55 71.51 -11.45
C LYS A 522 14.73 70.25 -11.87
N PRO A 523 13.49 70.07 -11.36
CA PRO A 523 12.99 68.80 -10.82
C PRO A 523 12.04 68.03 -11.75
N LEU A 524 11.80 66.76 -11.44
CA LEU A 524 10.61 66.04 -11.91
C LEU A 524 9.68 65.71 -10.73
N VAL A 525 8.41 66.01 -10.93
CA VAL A 525 7.30 66.04 -9.95
C VAL A 525 6.75 64.64 -9.65
N ALA A 526 6.30 64.45 -8.40
CA ALA A 526 5.73 63.22 -7.84
C ALA A 526 4.25 62.98 -8.17
N LYS A 527 3.81 61.70 -8.06
CA LYS A 527 2.43 61.31 -7.68
C LYS A 527 2.40 60.00 -6.86
N PRO A 528 1.37 59.77 -6.01
CA PRO A 528 1.52 59.05 -4.74
C PRO A 528 0.92 57.64 -4.70
N ALA A 529 1.26 56.89 -3.65
CA ALA A 529 0.77 55.54 -3.32
C ALA A 529 -0.59 55.52 -2.58
N PRO A 530 -1.32 54.38 -2.66
CA PRO A 530 -1.80 53.66 -1.46
C PRO A 530 -1.83 52.11 -1.71
N SER A 531 -2.13 51.16 -0.82
CA SER A 531 -2.12 50.91 0.64
C SER A 531 -2.24 49.36 0.84
N LYS A 532 -1.95 48.85 2.05
CA LYS A 532 -1.76 47.43 2.45
C LYS A 532 -2.90 46.41 2.12
N PRO A 533 -2.60 45.09 2.08
CA PRO A 533 -3.57 44.02 1.78
C PRO A 533 -4.36 43.51 3.02
N LYS A 534 -5.59 43.01 2.80
CA LYS A 534 -6.41 42.25 3.76
C LYS A 534 -6.77 40.86 3.20
N SER A 535 -6.73 39.86 4.08
CA SER A 535 -6.98 38.41 3.90
C SER A 535 -8.43 38.04 3.46
N PRO A 536 -8.66 36.79 2.98
CA PRO A 536 -9.87 36.41 2.25
C PRO A 536 -11.04 35.95 3.15
N ALA A 537 -12.27 36.16 2.66
CA ALA A 537 -13.52 35.77 3.32
C ALA A 537 -14.14 34.50 2.71
N ALA A 538 -14.85 33.76 3.57
CA ALA A 538 -15.54 32.48 3.36
C ALA A 538 -16.88 32.62 2.57
N PRO A 539 -17.55 31.49 2.19
CA PRO A 539 -18.54 31.42 1.11
C PRO A 539 -19.98 31.73 1.56
N PRO A 540 -20.92 32.03 0.63
CA PRO A 540 -22.32 32.17 0.97
C PRO A 540 -23.15 30.90 0.70
N SER A 541 -24.24 30.84 1.45
CA SER A 541 -25.18 29.76 1.73
C SER A 541 -26.34 29.59 0.73
N LEU A 542 -26.98 28.42 0.82
CA LEU A 542 -28.28 28.02 0.25
C LEU A 542 -29.43 29.03 0.45
N GLY A 543 -30.28 29.15 -0.58
CA GLY A 543 -31.62 29.74 -0.53
C GLY A 543 -32.51 29.20 -1.66
N TYR A 544 -33.68 28.68 -1.30
CA TYR A 544 -34.76 28.16 -2.15
C TYR A 544 -35.55 29.26 -2.89
N MET A 545 -36.06 28.95 -4.09
CA MET A 545 -37.42 29.24 -4.66
C MET A 545 -37.37 28.96 -6.18
N GLU A 546 -38.00 27.91 -6.72
CA GLU A 546 -39.41 27.71 -7.11
C GLU A 546 -39.81 28.32 -8.48
N ALA A 547 -40.25 27.41 -9.36
CA ALA A 547 -41.07 27.47 -10.58
C ALA A 547 -41.10 28.72 -11.49
N ASP A 548 -40.82 28.51 -12.79
CA ASP A 548 -41.82 28.82 -13.83
C ASP A 548 -41.55 28.03 -15.12
N GLY A 549 -42.62 27.43 -15.65
CA GLY A 549 -42.62 26.72 -16.92
C GLY A 549 -43.04 27.63 -18.06
N ALA A 550 -42.47 27.40 -19.25
CA ALA A 550 -43.11 27.77 -20.50
C ALA A 550 -42.61 26.85 -21.63
N GLU A 551 -43.57 26.19 -22.25
CA GLU A 551 -43.46 25.42 -23.48
C GLU A 551 -42.84 26.24 -24.63
N GLN A 552 -42.06 25.58 -25.50
CA GLN A 552 -42.18 25.85 -26.94
C GLN A 552 -41.75 24.65 -27.79
N LYS A 553 -42.74 24.12 -28.52
CA LYS A 553 -42.64 23.12 -29.59
C LYS A 553 -41.84 23.64 -30.80
N LYS A 554 -40.99 22.79 -31.39
CA LYS A 554 -40.71 22.66 -32.83
C LYS A 554 -40.00 21.32 -33.04
N GLN A 555 -40.68 20.25 -33.45
CA GLN A 555 -41.09 19.87 -34.82
C GLN A 555 -39.91 19.46 -35.73
N ARG A 556 -39.87 18.13 -35.97
CA ARG A 556 -39.32 17.36 -37.11
C ARG A 556 -37.83 17.47 -37.46
N ASP A 557 -37.14 16.33 -37.40
CA ASP A 557 -36.86 15.58 -38.64
C ASP A 557 -36.52 14.10 -38.38
N ASP A 558 -37.15 13.25 -39.20
CA ASP A 558 -36.91 11.81 -39.31
C ASP A 558 -35.59 11.56 -40.05
N LYS A 559 -34.74 10.67 -39.51
CA LYS A 559 -33.99 9.73 -40.38
C LYS A 559 -33.55 8.46 -39.65
N VAL A 560 -34.21 7.39 -40.07
CA VAL A 560 -33.89 5.96 -39.99
C VAL A 560 -32.42 5.66 -40.30
N ILE A 561 -31.74 4.84 -39.48
CA ILE A 561 -31.02 3.59 -39.87
C ILE A 561 -30.96 2.66 -38.65
N GLY A 562 -31.50 1.44 -38.76
CA GLY A 562 -31.35 0.38 -37.77
C GLY A 562 -30.26 -0.62 -38.16
N ILE A 563 -29.63 -1.29 -37.18
CA ILE A 563 -28.88 -2.54 -37.37
C ILE A 563 -29.05 -3.46 -36.15
N ALA A 564 -29.68 -4.60 -36.44
CA ALA A 564 -29.56 -5.98 -35.95
C ALA A 564 -29.08 -6.33 -34.52
N ALA A 565 -29.91 -7.14 -33.85
CA ALA A 565 -29.56 -8.00 -32.72
C ALA A 565 -28.90 -9.32 -33.17
N PRO A 566 -27.96 -9.91 -32.42
CA PRO A 566 -27.35 -11.19 -32.75
C PRO A 566 -28.17 -12.40 -32.28
N SER A 567 -28.23 -13.43 -33.12
CA SER A 567 -28.88 -14.73 -32.87
C SER A 567 -27.96 -15.70 -32.10
N PRO A 568 -28.50 -16.70 -31.37
CA PRO A 568 -27.71 -17.64 -30.55
C PRO A 568 -27.13 -18.82 -31.36
N PRO A 569 -26.06 -19.49 -30.87
CA PRO A 569 -25.37 -20.54 -31.61
C PRO A 569 -26.09 -21.91 -31.53
N ARG A 570 -26.03 -22.65 -32.64
CA ARG A 570 -26.46 -24.06 -32.80
C ARG A 570 -25.46 -25.04 -32.16
N PRO A 571 -25.90 -26.23 -31.69
CA PRO A 571 -25.05 -27.21 -31.03
C PRO A 571 -24.25 -28.08 -32.01
N ALA A 572 -23.02 -28.42 -31.62
CA ALA A 572 -22.09 -29.26 -32.36
C ALA A 572 -22.46 -30.75 -32.31
N THR A 573 -22.34 -31.40 -33.47
CA THR A 573 -22.56 -32.82 -33.75
C THR A 573 -21.47 -33.73 -33.17
N ARG A 574 -21.90 -34.84 -32.59
CA ARG A 574 -21.12 -35.97 -32.05
C ARG A 574 -20.66 -36.90 -33.19
N PRO A 575 -19.42 -37.41 -33.22
CA PRO A 575 -19.08 -38.56 -34.07
C PRO A 575 -19.23 -39.89 -33.31
N ALA A 576 -19.79 -40.88 -33.99
CA ALA A 576 -19.92 -42.27 -33.53
C ALA A 576 -18.61 -43.07 -33.79
N PRO A 577 -18.35 -44.16 -33.04
CA PRO A 577 -17.04 -44.82 -33.01
C PRO A 577 -16.87 -45.87 -34.11
N ALA A 578 -15.64 -45.99 -34.61
CA ALA A 578 -15.21 -47.04 -35.52
C ALA A 578 -14.93 -48.35 -34.76
N ALA A 579 -15.45 -49.44 -35.30
CA ALA A 579 -15.21 -50.81 -34.86
C ALA A 579 -13.76 -51.25 -35.14
N LYS A 580 -13.17 -51.98 -34.20
CA LYS A 580 -12.09 -52.94 -34.47
C LYS A 580 -12.32 -54.19 -33.60
N ALA A 581 -12.41 -55.32 -34.28
CA ALA A 581 -12.49 -56.65 -33.72
C ALA A 581 -11.09 -57.28 -33.57
N ALA A 582 -11.05 -58.29 -32.70
CA ALA A 582 -10.11 -59.41 -32.59
C ALA A 582 -8.72 -59.15 -31.97
N ALA A 583 -8.49 -59.72 -30.78
CA ALA A 583 -7.77 -60.99 -30.56
C ALA A 583 -7.35 -61.12 -29.08
N GLY A 584 -7.53 -62.32 -28.49
CA GLY A 584 -7.00 -62.69 -27.16
C GLY A 584 -8.06 -63.17 -26.21
#